data_AF-A0A2U2H9U6-F1
#
_entry.id   AF-A0A2U2H9U6-F1
#
_cell.length_a   1.000
_cell.length_b   1.000
_cell.length_c   1.000
_cell.angle_alpha   90.00
_cell.angle_beta   90.00
_cell.angle_gamma   90.00
#
_symmetry.space_group_name_H-M   'P 1'
#
loop_
_entity.id
_entity.type
_entity.pdbx_description
1 polymer ?
#
loop_
_entity_poly.entity_id
_entity_poly.type
_entity_poly.pdbx_seq_one_letter_code
_entity_poly.pdbx_strand_id
1 'polypeptide(L)'
;MCAHCQEPGGESAPAPAPVHAAAGVPAPAPPAVIVAAPAQESPIGDVAHATAAAIADGVSTGIALAAGAVEMNPLVPTSPLGLMLITGLKIGVAKFAETLPESEKRLTLKTTSAVWGGAAVNNLLLCFEVPGPIAVLVGLAAAIVTWYRMERAYRRHDLLAAQSARVGAPAPDASVGVPAAAEQGAGEGATQALLVRH
;
A
#
# COMPACT_ATOMS: atom_id res chain seq x y z
N MET A 1 17.73 4.31 -81.66
CA MET A 1 18.49 3.40 -80.77
C MET A 1 19.68 4.16 -80.23
N CYS A 2 19.58 4.69 -79.01
CA CYS A 2 20.72 5.09 -78.18
C CYS A 2 20.37 4.74 -76.72
N ALA A 3 21.34 4.11 -76.07
CA ALA A 3 21.21 3.39 -74.81
C ALA A 3 20.94 4.31 -73.62
N HIS A 4 20.11 3.82 -72.71
CA HIS A 4 19.79 4.44 -71.43
C HIS A 4 20.87 3.99 -70.43
N CYS A 5 21.68 4.92 -69.94
CA CYS A 5 22.65 4.68 -68.87
C CYS A 5 21.92 4.67 -67.52
N GLN A 6 21.84 3.50 -66.92
CA GLN A 6 21.31 3.29 -65.57
C GLN A 6 22.44 3.54 -64.56
N GLU A 7 22.26 4.51 -63.67
CA GLU A 7 23.20 4.75 -62.58
C GLU A 7 23.12 3.62 -61.53
N PRO A 8 24.25 3.09 -61.05
CA PRO A 8 24.27 2.06 -60.02
C PRO A 8 23.83 2.65 -58.67
N GLY A 9 22.79 2.06 -58.10
CA GLY A 9 22.24 2.42 -56.80
C GLY A 9 23.30 2.36 -55.70
N GLY A 10 23.44 3.48 -54.97
CA GLY A 10 24.24 3.57 -53.76
C GLY A 10 23.64 2.70 -52.67
N GLU A 11 24.20 1.52 -52.49
CA GLU A 11 23.97 0.63 -51.35
C GLU A 11 24.48 1.35 -50.09
N SER A 12 23.57 1.99 -49.36
CA SER A 12 23.88 2.60 -48.06
C SER A 12 24.27 1.49 -47.10
N ALA A 13 25.57 1.43 -46.79
CA ALA A 13 26.11 0.54 -45.79
C ALA A 13 25.33 0.69 -44.47
N PRO A 14 24.91 -0.41 -43.83
CA PRO A 14 24.22 -0.34 -42.54
C PRO A 14 25.14 0.36 -41.54
N ALA A 15 24.60 1.38 -40.87
CA ALA A 15 25.29 2.07 -39.80
C ALA A 15 25.81 1.03 -38.78
N PRO A 16 27.08 1.14 -38.31
CA PRO A 16 27.61 0.21 -37.33
C PRO A 16 26.69 0.24 -36.11
N ALA A 17 26.18 -0.93 -35.72
CA ALA A 17 25.40 -1.07 -34.50
C ALA A 17 26.20 -0.46 -33.34
N PRO A 18 25.58 0.31 -32.44
CA PRO A 18 26.27 0.87 -31.30
C PRO A 18 26.91 -0.28 -30.54
N VAL A 19 28.24 -0.27 -30.52
CA VAL A 19 29.03 -1.19 -29.72
C VAL A 19 28.68 -0.84 -28.28
N HIS A 20 27.74 -1.58 -27.68
CA HIS A 20 27.51 -1.54 -26.25
C HIS A 20 28.86 -1.87 -25.62
N ALA A 21 29.54 -0.83 -25.11
CA ALA A 21 30.74 -0.98 -24.35
C ALA A 21 30.45 -2.05 -23.30
N ALA A 22 31.19 -3.16 -23.38
CA ALA A 22 31.14 -4.21 -22.38
C ALA A 22 31.50 -3.54 -21.06
N ALA A 23 30.47 -3.14 -20.31
CA ALA A 23 30.59 -2.69 -18.95
C ALA A 23 31.33 -3.82 -18.23
N GLY A 24 32.56 -3.52 -17.81
CA GLY A 24 33.43 -4.50 -17.16
C GLY A 24 32.63 -5.24 -16.10
N VAL A 25 32.74 -6.56 -16.08
CA VAL A 25 32.07 -7.44 -15.12
C VAL A 25 32.27 -6.82 -13.73
N PRO A 26 31.20 -6.29 -13.09
CA PRO A 26 31.35 -5.66 -11.80
C PRO A 26 31.88 -6.71 -10.83
N ALA A 27 32.92 -6.35 -10.07
CA ALA A 27 33.47 -7.22 -9.05
C ALA A 27 32.34 -7.70 -8.13
N PRO A 28 32.32 -8.98 -7.73
CA PRO A 28 31.26 -9.52 -6.89
C PRO A 28 31.17 -8.70 -5.60
N ALA A 29 30.03 -8.03 -5.40
CA ALA A 29 29.78 -7.27 -4.20
C ALA A 29 29.88 -8.22 -2.99
N PRO A 30 30.49 -7.78 -1.88
CA PRO A 30 30.55 -8.60 -0.67
C PRO A 30 29.12 -8.97 -0.23
N PRO A 31 28.93 -10.17 0.36
CA PRO A 31 27.61 -10.61 0.79
C PRO A 31 27.06 -9.62 1.82
N ALA A 32 26.04 -8.87 1.43
CA ALA A 32 25.30 -8.03 2.35
C ALA A 32 24.59 -8.94 3.35
N VAL A 33 25.00 -8.87 4.62
CA VAL A 33 24.32 -9.59 5.70
C VAL A 33 22.93 -8.98 5.85
N ILE A 34 21.93 -9.65 5.29
CA ILE A 34 20.53 -9.27 5.44
C ILE A 34 20.10 -9.67 6.85
N VAL A 35 20.14 -8.71 7.78
CA VAL A 35 19.39 -8.84 9.02
C VAL A 35 17.92 -8.66 8.65
N ALA A 36 17.22 -9.77 8.45
CA ALA A 36 15.77 -9.76 8.35
C ALA A 36 15.25 -9.18 9.67
N ALA A 37 14.80 -7.92 9.65
CA ALA A 37 14.15 -7.33 10.80
C ALA A 37 12.97 -8.25 11.17
N PRO A 38 12.90 -8.75 12.41
CA PRO A 38 11.79 -9.59 12.82
C PRO A 38 10.50 -8.83 12.54
N ALA A 39 9.52 -9.52 11.96
CA ALA A 39 8.18 -8.98 11.76
C ALA A 39 7.63 -8.60 13.14
N GLN A 40 7.85 -7.37 13.57
CA GLN A 40 7.27 -6.86 14.80
C GLN A 40 5.77 -6.80 14.56
N GLU A 41 5.01 -7.55 15.36
CA GLU A 41 3.56 -7.40 15.48
C GLU A 41 3.26 -6.04 16.12
N SER A 42 3.49 -4.96 15.38
CA SER A 42 2.93 -3.67 15.76
C SER A 42 1.39 -3.76 15.72
N PRO A 43 0.69 -2.95 16.52
CA PRO A 43 -0.76 -2.86 16.48
C PRO A 43 -1.25 -2.75 15.03
N ILE A 44 -2.15 -3.66 14.64
CA ILE A 44 -2.53 -3.80 13.25
C ILE A 44 -3.31 -2.56 12.81
N GLY A 45 -2.83 -1.92 11.74
CA GLY A 45 -3.39 -0.67 11.21
C GLY A 45 -2.69 0.60 11.66
N ASP A 46 -1.56 0.47 12.35
CA ASP A 46 -0.70 1.60 12.69
C ASP A 46 0.21 2.01 11.52
N VAL A 47 0.55 3.29 11.49
CA VAL A 47 1.46 3.89 10.50
C VAL A 47 2.84 3.26 10.55
N ALA A 48 3.21 2.69 11.70
CA ALA A 48 4.42 1.88 11.85
C ALA A 48 4.50 0.73 10.83
N HIS A 49 3.39 0.02 10.55
CA HIS A 49 3.38 -1.08 9.58
C HIS A 49 3.58 -0.58 8.15
N ALA A 50 2.89 0.49 7.76
CA ALA A 50 3.05 1.09 6.43
C ALA A 50 4.45 1.68 6.24
N THR A 51 5.02 2.29 7.29
CA THR A 51 6.39 2.81 7.31
C THR A 51 7.41 1.69 7.18
N ALA A 52 7.23 0.58 7.92
CA ALA A 52 8.10 -0.58 7.83
C ALA A 52 8.05 -1.20 6.42
N ALA A 53 6.86 -1.31 5.83
CA ALA A 53 6.69 -1.78 4.45
C ALA A 53 7.39 -0.84 3.44
N ALA A 54 7.26 0.47 3.61
CA ALA A 54 7.94 1.46 2.76
C ALA A 54 9.47 1.35 2.84
N ILE A 55 10.01 1.18 4.05
CA ILE A 55 11.44 0.99 4.28
C ILE A 55 11.91 -0.33 3.68
N ALA A 56 11.20 -1.43 3.95
CA ALA A 56 11.53 -2.74 3.41
C ALA A 56 11.55 -2.72 1.88
N ASP A 57 10.56 -2.07 1.26
CA ASP A 57 10.50 -1.88 -0.19
C ASP A 57 11.70 -1.07 -0.69
N GLY A 58 11.95 0.11 -0.12
CA GLY A 58 13.09 0.96 -0.50
C GLY A 58 14.45 0.26 -0.37
N VAL A 59 14.67 -0.46 0.73
CA VAL A 59 15.90 -1.25 0.97
C VAL A 59 16.00 -2.39 -0.04
N SER A 60 14.92 -3.15 -0.26
CA SER A 60 14.91 -4.26 -1.21
C SER A 60 15.18 -3.79 -2.65
N THR A 61 14.63 -2.63 -3.05
CA THR A 61 14.93 -2.01 -4.35
C THR A 61 16.40 -1.61 -4.44
N GLY A 62 16.94 -1.00 -3.38
CA GLY A 62 18.37 -0.65 -3.31
C GLY A 62 19.29 -1.86 -3.50
N ILE A 63 18.95 -2.99 -2.85
CA ILE A 63 19.70 -4.25 -2.99
C ILE A 63 19.56 -4.80 -4.41
N ALA A 64 18.34 -4.84 -4.97
CA ALA A 64 18.11 -5.35 -6.31
C ALA A 64 18.90 -4.54 -7.37
N LEU A 65 18.88 -3.21 -7.28
CA LEU A 65 19.65 -2.35 -8.18
C LEU A 65 21.17 -2.54 -8.00
N ALA A 66 21.64 -2.71 -6.76
CA ALA A 66 23.04 -3.00 -6.48
C ALA A 66 23.47 -4.38 -7.02
N ALA A 67 22.55 -5.35 -7.09
CA ALA A 67 22.77 -6.67 -7.70
C ALA A 67 22.73 -6.65 -9.25
N GLY A 68 22.56 -5.48 -9.87
CA GLY A 68 22.56 -5.33 -11.32
C GLY A 68 21.17 -5.38 -11.96
N ALA A 69 20.09 -5.32 -11.17
CA ALA A 69 18.76 -5.11 -11.74
C ALA A 69 18.72 -3.78 -12.51
N VAL A 70 18.08 -3.78 -13.68
CA VAL A 70 17.94 -2.60 -14.53
C VAL A 70 16.55 -2.05 -14.37
N GLU A 71 16.45 -0.83 -13.83
CA GLU A 71 15.16 -0.14 -13.75
C GLU A 71 14.76 0.36 -15.13
N MET A 72 13.65 -0.15 -15.66
CA MET A 72 13.16 0.25 -16.98
C MET A 72 12.40 1.59 -16.98
N ASN A 73 12.15 2.17 -15.79
CA ASN A 73 11.42 3.43 -15.67
C ASN A 73 12.39 4.63 -15.60
N PRO A 74 12.50 5.45 -16.67
CA PRO A 74 13.40 6.61 -16.66
C PRO A 74 12.95 7.73 -15.70
N LEU A 75 11.71 7.67 -15.18
CA LEU A 75 11.19 8.64 -14.21
C LEU A 75 11.65 8.34 -12.78
N VAL A 76 12.18 7.15 -12.52
CA VAL A 76 12.68 6.74 -11.22
C VAL A 76 14.18 6.99 -11.19
N PRO A 77 14.67 8.03 -10.49
CA PRO A 77 16.10 8.19 -10.31
C PRO A 77 16.64 7.00 -9.51
N THR A 78 17.37 6.12 -10.18
CA THR A 78 18.04 4.94 -9.58
C THR A 78 19.28 5.32 -8.78
N SER A 79 19.62 6.60 -8.71
CA SER A 79 20.69 7.07 -7.84
C SER A 79 20.34 6.78 -6.38
N PRO A 80 21.34 6.54 -5.50
CA PRO A 80 21.09 6.33 -4.07
C PRO A 80 20.24 7.45 -3.43
N LEU A 81 20.46 8.69 -3.86
CA LEU A 81 19.66 9.84 -3.44
C LEU A 81 18.21 9.74 -3.93
N GLY A 82 17.99 9.32 -5.17
CA GLY A 82 16.66 9.10 -5.74
C GLY A 82 15.86 8.04 -4.99
N LEU A 83 16.50 6.93 -4.61
CA LEU A 83 15.89 5.89 -3.79
C LEU A 83 15.54 6.40 -2.38
N MET A 84 16.41 7.19 -1.76
CA MET A 84 16.10 7.83 -0.47
C MET A 84 14.90 8.78 -0.58
N LEU A 85 14.83 9.57 -1.65
CA LEU A 85 13.70 10.48 -1.89
C LEU A 85 12.38 9.72 -2.08
N ILE A 86 12.38 8.64 -2.88
CA ILE A 86 11.18 7.81 -3.09
C ILE A 86 10.77 7.12 -1.79
N THR A 87 11.71 6.60 -1.03
CA THR A 87 11.43 5.99 0.28
C THR A 87 10.85 7.03 1.24
N GLY A 88 11.45 8.21 1.31
CA GLY A 88 10.93 9.35 2.07
C GLY A 88 9.52 9.76 1.65
N LEU A 89 9.24 9.77 0.34
CA LEU A 89 7.90 10.03 -0.20
C LEU A 89 6.89 8.98 0.26
N LYS A 90 7.24 7.69 0.20
CA LYS A 90 6.38 6.60 0.69
C LYS A 90 6.08 6.75 2.19
N ILE A 91 7.10 7.05 3.00
CA ILE A 91 6.92 7.33 4.43
C ILE A 91 6.03 8.56 4.63
N GLY A 92 6.23 9.61 3.83
CA GLY A 92 5.40 10.82 3.82
C GLY A 92 3.93 10.53 3.51
N VAL A 93 3.65 9.63 2.56
CA VAL A 93 2.27 9.18 2.26
C VAL A 93 1.68 8.40 3.43
N ALA A 94 2.45 7.52 4.06
CA ALA A 94 2.00 6.81 5.26
C ALA A 94 1.68 7.77 6.42
N LYS A 95 2.48 8.83 6.58
CA LYS A 95 2.24 9.90 7.57
C LYS A 95 1.06 10.79 7.21
N PHE A 96 0.88 11.15 5.94
CA PHE A 96 -0.28 11.90 5.47
C PHE A 96 -1.59 11.17 5.75
N ALA A 97 -1.59 9.83 5.69
CA ALA A 97 -2.77 9.04 6.04
C ALA A 97 -3.23 9.25 7.49
N GLU A 98 -2.37 9.69 8.42
CA GLU A 98 -2.76 10.04 9.80
C GLU A 98 -3.70 11.25 9.85
N THR A 99 -3.68 12.11 8.82
CA THR A 99 -4.51 13.32 8.75
C THR A 99 -5.86 13.09 8.10
N LEU A 100 -6.08 11.92 7.50
CA LEU A 100 -7.33 11.57 6.81
C LEU A 100 -8.42 11.12 7.80
N PRO A 101 -9.71 11.24 7.43
CA PRO A 101 -10.80 10.60 8.17
C PRO A 101 -10.56 9.11 8.36
N GLU A 102 -11.04 8.54 9.46
CA GLU A 102 -10.74 7.15 9.87
C GLU A 102 -11.05 6.12 8.79
N SER A 103 -12.13 6.30 8.01
CA SER A 103 -12.47 5.42 6.88
C SER A 103 -11.40 5.43 5.77
N GLU A 104 -10.93 6.61 5.39
CA GLU A 104 -9.93 6.81 4.34
C GLU A 104 -8.52 6.45 4.81
N LYS A 105 -8.20 6.77 6.07
CA LYS A 105 -6.95 6.39 6.73
C LYS A 105 -6.75 4.88 6.70
N ARG A 106 -7.75 4.10 7.12
CA ARG A 106 -7.70 2.63 7.13
C ARG A 106 -7.48 2.07 5.73
N LEU A 107 -8.21 2.59 4.74
CA LEU A 107 -8.06 2.16 3.36
C LEU A 107 -6.66 2.48 2.83
N THR A 108 -6.18 3.68 3.07
CA THR A 108 -4.87 4.16 2.62
C THR A 108 -3.76 3.31 3.22
N LEU A 109 -3.73 3.16 4.54
CA LEU A 109 -2.71 2.37 5.25
C LEU A 109 -2.73 0.89 4.83
N LYS A 110 -3.93 0.31 4.65
CA LYS A 110 -4.07 -1.07 4.16
C LYS A 110 -3.51 -1.23 2.75
N THR A 111 -3.82 -0.28 1.87
CA THR A 111 -3.38 -0.30 0.47
C THR A 111 -1.87 -0.13 0.36
N THR A 112 -1.31 0.89 1.01
CA THR A 112 0.13 1.17 0.95
C THR A 112 0.94 0.03 1.57
N SER A 113 0.51 -0.51 2.71
CA SER A 113 1.18 -1.66 3.34
C SER A 113 1.15 -2.90 2.45
N ALA A 114 0.01 -3.21 1.83
CA ALA A 114 -0.11 -4.37 0.94
C ALA A 114 0.75 -4.21 -0.32
N VAL A 115 0.67 -3.04 -0.98
CA VAL A 115 1.39 -2.77 -2.23
C VAL A 115 2.90 -2.75 -2.00
N TRP A 116 3.39 -1.96 -1.03
CA TRP A 116 4.83 -1.87 -0.77
C TRP A 116 5.37 -3.16 -0.14
N GLY A 117 4.60 -3.83 0.71
CA GLY A 117 4.98 -5.15 1.23
C GLY A 117 5.13 -6.19 0.13
N GLY A 118 4.22 -6.24 -0.84
CA GLY A 118 4.32 -7.13 -1.99
C GLY A 118 5.46 -6.79 -2.94
N ALA A 119 5.69 -5.50 -3.18
CA ALA A 119 6.83 -5.01 -3.97
C ALA A 119 8.17 -5.38 -3.31
N ALA A 120 8.27 -5.26 -1.98
CA ALA A 120 9.46 -5.66 -1.24
C ALA A 120 9.77 -7.16 -1.40
N VAL A 121 8.74 -8.01 -1.32
CA VAL A 121 8.88 -9.46 -1.54
C VAL A 121 9.31 -9.76 -2.98
N ASN A 122 8.75 -9.06 -3.98
CA ASN A 122 9.17 -9.20 -5.38
C ASN A 122 10.66 -8.87 -5.55
N ASN A 123 11.10 -7.70 -5.09
CA ASN A 123 12.50 -7.27 -5.17
C ASN A 123 13.44 -8.26 -4.50
N LEU A 124 13.03 -8.81 -3.34
CA LEU A 124 13.82 -9.80 -2.62
C LEU A 124 13.95 -11.12 -3.41
N LEU A 125 12.88 -11.58 -4.07
CA LEU A 125 12.93 -12.77 -4.91
C LEU A 125 13.80 -12.57 -6.16
N LEU A 126 13.78 -11.36 -6.74
CA LEU A 126 14.70 -11.01 -7.83
C LEU A 126 16.17 -11.05 -7.36
N CYS A 127 16.45 -10.65 -6.12
CA CYS A 127 17.80 -10.79 -5.53
C CYS A 127 18.23 -12.24 -5.35
N PHE A 128 17.28 -13.17 -5.20
CA PHE A 128 17.53 -14.61 -5.13
C PHE A 128 17.50 -15.29 -6.52
N GLU A 129 17.63 -14.52 -7.60
CA GLU A 129 17.62 -15.00 -8.98
C GLU A 129 16.36 -15.81 -9.37
N VAL A 130 15.25 -15.60 -8.65
CA VAL A 130 13.97 -16.22 -9.01
C VAL A 130 13.51 -15.64 -10.35
N PRO A 131 13.03 -16.47 -11.31
CA PRO A 131 12.55 -15.98 -12.59
C PRO A 131 11.52 -14.85 -12.42
N GLY A 132 11.72 -13.74 -13.14
CA GLY A 132 10.92 -12.51 -12.98
C GLY A 132 9.40 -12.72 -12.94
N PRO A 133 8.79 -13.53 -13.83
CA PRO A 133 7.35 -13.80 -13.78
C PRO A 133 6.90 -14.45 -12.46
N ILE A 134 7.72 -15.35 -11.89
CA ILE A 134 7.42 -16.01 -10.62
C ILE A 134 7.55 -15.02 -9.46
N ALA A 135 8.61 -14.20 -9.45
CA ALA A 135 8.80 -13.17 -8.42
C ALA A 135 7.62 -12.19 -8.36
N VAL A 136 7.10 -11.76 -9.53
CA VAL A 136 5.91 -10.91 -9.63
C VAL A 136 4.67 -11.59 -9.06
N LEU A 137 4.41 -12.85 -9.41
CA LEU A 137 3.25 -13.58 -8.91
C LEU A 137 3.30 -13.78 -7.40
N VAL A 138 4.47 -14.09 -6.84
CA VAL A 138 4.64 -14.27 -5.39
C VAL A 138 4.52 -12.94 -4.66
N GLY A 139 5.10 -11.86 -5.19
CA GLY A 139 4.91 -10.51 -4.63
C GLY A 139 3.44 -10.08 -4.61
N LEU A 140 2.70 -10.34 -5.70
CA LEU A 140 1.26 -10.08 -5.76
C LEU A 140 0.47 -10.93 -4.75
N ALA A 141 0.78 -12.22 -4.65
CA ALA A 141 0.16 -13.09 -3.65
C ALA A 141 0.43 -12.58 -2.22
N ALA A 142 1.66 -12.14 -1.93
CA ALA A 142 2.02 -11.55 -0.65
C ALA A 142 1.23 -10.25 -0.36
N ALA A 143 1.04 -9.38 -1.37
CA ALA A 143 0.21 -8.19 -1.24
C ALA A 143 -1.24 -8.54 -0.90
N ILE A 144 -1.83 -9.50 -1.62
CA ILE A 144 -3.21 -9.95 -1.40
C ILE A 144 -3.38 -10.56 -0.01
N VAL A 145 -2.45 -11.42 0.41
CA VAL A 145 -2.47 -12.02 1.76
C VAL A 145 -2.37 -10.94 2.83
N THR A 146 -1.48 -9.96 2.66
CA THR A 146 -1.30 -8.83 3.58
C THR A 146 -2.59 -8.01 3.68
N TRP A 147 -3.22 -7.71 2.55
CA TRP A 147 -4.51 -7.02 2.50
C TRP A 147 -5.60 -7.76 3.30
N TYR A 148 -5.77 -9.07 3.08
CA TYR A 148 -6.76 -9.86 3.80
C TYR A 148 -6.46 -9.99 5.30
N ARG A 149 -5.19 -10.06 5.70
CA ARG A 149 -4.80 -10.07 7.11
C ARG A 149 -5.19 -8.75 7.80
N MET A 150 -4.90 -7.62 7.17
CA MET A 150 -5.28 -6.31 7.69
C MET A 150 -6.81 -6.13 7.76
N GLU A 151 -7.54 -6.54 6.71
CA GLU A 151 -9.00 -6.50 6.69
C GLU A 151 -9.63 -7.27 7.87
N ARG A 152 -9.13 -8.49 8.15
CA ARG A 152 -9.60 -9.30 9.29
C ARG A 152 -9.31 -8.62 10.63
N ALA A 153 -8.14 -7.99 10.75
CA ALA A 153 -7.77 -7.29 11.97
C ALA A 153 -8.65 -6.06 12.22
N TYR A 154 -8.92 -5.25 11.20
CA TYR A 154 -9.83 -4.10 11.32
C TYR A 154 -11.23 -4.53 11.74
N ARG A 155 -11.80 -5.58 11.12
CA ARG A 155 -13.10 -6.13 11.54
C ARG A 155 -13.10 -6.56 13.00
N ARG A 156 -12.02 -7.18 13.48
CA ARG A 156 -11.92 -7.58 14.89
C ARG A 156 -11.92 -6.37 15.81
N HIS A 157 -11.19 -5.30 15.45
CA HIS A 157 -11.22 -4.04 16.21
C HIS A 157 -12.60 -3.39 16.22
N ASP A 158 -13.30 -3.38 15.08
CA ASP A 158 -14.66 -2.82 14.99
C ASP A 158 -15.66 -3.60 15.84
N LEU A 159 -15.56 -4.94 15.86
CA LEU A 159 -16.38 -5.79 16.72
C LEU A 159 -16.11 -5.52 18.21
N LEU A 160 -14.84 -5.38 18.61
CA LEU A 160 -14.46 -5.08 19.99
C LEU A 160 -14.92 -3.68 20.41
N ALA A 161 -14.83 -2.68 19.52
CA ALA A 161 -15.32 -1.34 19.77
C ALA A 161 -16.85 -1.30 19.89
N ALA A 162 -17.57 -2.08 19.06
CA ALA A 162 -19.01 -2.21 19.17
C ALA A 162 -19.43 -2.92 20.48
N GLN A 163 -18.66 -3.91 20.94
CA GLN A 163 -18.90 -4.58 22.22
C GLN A 163 -18.65 -3.65 23.41
N SER A 164 -17.55 -2.89 23.40
CA SER A 164 -17.25 -1.95 24.49
C SER A 164 -18.28 -0.82 24.58
N ALA A 165 -18.76 -0.31 23.44
CA ALA A 165 -19.83 0.68 23.40
C ALA A 165 -21.15 0.17 24.00
N ARG A 166 -21.45 -1.13 23.86
CA ARG A 166 -22.65 -1.74 24.48
C ARG A 166 -22.52 -1.90 25.99
N VAL A 167 -21.33 -2.26 26.48
CA VAL A 167 -21.07 -2.43 27.93
C VAL A 167 -21.01 -1.08 28.65
N GLY A 168 -20.49 -0.04 27.98
CA GLY A 168 -20.39 1.31 28.54
C GLY A 168 -21.64 2.16 28.43
N ALA A 169 -22.69 1.69 27.74
CA ALA A 169 -23.96 2.40 27.72
C ALA A 169 -24.56 2.36 29.14
N PRO A 170 -24.83 3.52 29.78
CA PRO A 170 -25.47 3.53 31.09
C PRO A 170 -26.76 2.71 30.99
N ALA A 171 -26.95 1.77 31.92
CA ALA A 171 -28.21 1.04 31.99
C ALA A 171 -29.33 2.08 31.94
N PRO A 172 -30.32 1.95 31.04
CA PRO A 172 -31.44 2.88 31.02
C PRO A 172 -31.98 2.89 32.44
N ASP A 173 -31.89 4.05 33.11
CA ASP A 173 -32.20 4.19 34.52
C ASP A 173 -33.49 3.42 34.78
N ALA A 174 -33.39 2.35 35.55
CA ALA A 174 -34.54 1.57 35.97
C ALA A 174 -35.39 2.36 36.99
N SER A 175 -35.44 3.69 36.87
CA SER A 175 -36.57 4.50 37.29
C SER A 175 -37.73 4.30 36.30
N VAL A 176 -38.08 3.02 36.07
CA VAL A 176 -39.46 2.66 35.78
C VAL A 176 -40.23 3.21 36.96
N GLY A 177 -40.87 4.36 36.73
CA GLY A 177 -41.85 4.91 37.63
C GLY A 177 -42.78 3.76 38.02
N VAL A 178 -42.84 3.47 39.32
CA VAL A 178 -44.00 2.80 39.88
C VAL A 178 -45.20 3.55 39.29
N PRO A 179 -46.09 2.90 38.53
CA PRO A 179 -47.29 3.56 38.05
C PRO A 179 -48.04 4.01 39.30
N ALA A 180 -47.94 5.30 39.61
CA ALA A 180 -48.84 5.95 40.55
C ALA A 180 -50.22 5.71 39.95
N ALA A 181 -50.98 4.84 40.63
CA ALA A 181 -52.32 4.48 40.25
C ALA A 181 -53.07 5.77 39.92
N ALA A 182 -53.52 5.84 38.66
CA ALA A 182 -54.38 6.90 38.18
C ALA A 182 -55.63 6.93 39.06
N GLU A 183 -55.70 7.90 39.96
CA GLU A 183 -56.97 8.41 40.43
C GLU A 183 -57.64 9.11 39.23
N GLN A 184 -58.81 8.62 38.89
CA GLN A 184 -59.62 9.05 37.76
C GLN A 184 -60.04 10.51 37.93
N GLY A 185 -59.40 11.42 37.21
CA GLY A 185 -59.87 12.77 37.00
C GLY A 185 -60.37 12.93 35.57
N ALA A 186 -61.65 12.70 35.35
CA ALA A 186 -62.33 13.03 34.10
C ALA A 186 -62.19 14.53 33.82
N GLY A 187 -61.59 14.86 32.67
CA GLY A 187 -61.41 16.23 32.21
C GLY A 187 -61.40 16.25 30.68
N GLU A 188 -62.59 16.26 30.11
CA GLU A 188 -62.85 16.69 28.73
C GLU A 188 -62.12 18.00 28.41
N GLY A 189 -61.45 18.08 27.27
CA GLY A 189 -61.07 19.38 26.73
C GLY A 189 -59.95 19.39 25.70
N ALA A 190 -60.37 19.41 24.44
CA ALA A 190 -59.84 20.26 23.36
C ALA A 190 -58.43 19.96 22.78
N THR A 191 -58.34 19.46 21.55
CA THR A 191 -58.21 20.21 20.26
C THR A 191 -56.78 20.68 19.94
N GLN A 192 -56.37 20.44 18.68
CA GLN A 192 -55.29 21.09 17.91
C GLN A 192 -53.85 20.57 18.14
N ALA A 193 -52.98 20.47 17.14
CA ALA A 193 -53.10 20.67 15.70
C ALA A 193 -51.96 19.90 15.01
N LEU A 194 -52.32 19.36 13.86
CA LEU A 194 -51.49 18.86 12.78
C LEU A 194 -50.55 19.98 12.29
N LEU A 195 -49.23 19.81 12.38
CA LEU A 195 -48.28 20.62 11.62
C LEU A 195 -47.28 19.73 10.88
N VAL A 196 -47.62 19.48 9.62
CA VAL A 196 -46.73 18.99 8.56
C VAL A 196 -45.70 20.08 8.27
N ARG A 197 -44.41 19.74 8.28
CA ARG A 197 -43.39 20.53 7.57
C ARG A 197 -42.57 19.60 6.67
N HIS A 198 -42.51 20.06 5.41
CA HIS A 198 -41.79 19.52 4.28
C HIS A 198 -40.28 19.43 4.50
#